data_AF-A0A8J4Y606-F1
#
_entry.id   AF-A0A8J4Y606-F1
#
_cell.length_a   1.000
_cell.length_b   1.000
_cell.length_c   1.000
_cell.angle_alpha   90.00
_cell.angle_beta   90.00
_cell.angle_gamma   90.00
#
_symmetry.space_group_name_H-M   'P 1'
#
loop_
_entity.id
_entity.type
_entity.pdbx_description
1 polymer ?
#
loop_
_entity_poly.entity_id
_entity_poly.type
_entity_poly.pdbx_seq_one_letter_code
_entity_poly.pdbx_strand_id
1 'polypeptide(L)'
;MAQSLSVQPQRAGGRPIPGQAAGGWPLELRHLAGGAAVTEEIVPGFRFSRASYVLGLLRPRVYRDLDLGRHGLKIYPRDPSSYTPLREDHWGGGGRSLTLGPREDMNHQQVAQFSAKDADALPRLEALLNKFAEALAPLMDAPPPNLNKFYASGLKGKVKELFSVSPLLKTGKKDVLYV
;
A
#
# COMPACT_ATOMS: atom_id res chain seq x y z
N MET A 1 -5.01 19.99 -6.88
CA MET A 1 -3.65 20.55 -7.10
C MET A 1 -2.65 19.42 -7.04
N ALA A 2 -2.15 18.93 -8.18
CA ALA A 2 -1.15 17.87 -8.23
C ALA A 2 0.24 18.51 -8.38
N GLN A 3 1.11 18.39 -7.38
CA GLN A 3 2.51 18.80 -7.49
C GLN A 3 3.36 17.59 -7.89
N SER A 4 3.95 17.69 -9.07
CA SER A 4 4.81 16.72 -9.75
C SER A 4 6.18 16.61 -9.06
N LEU A 5 6.68 15.39 -8.91
CA LEU A 5 8.08 15.10 -8.62
C LEU A 5 8.89 15.17 -9.92
N SER A 6 9.88 16.06 -9.98
CA SER A 6 10.92 16.07 -11.01
C SER A 6 12.24 15.60 -10.41
N VAL A 7 12.67 14.38 -10.76
CA VAL A 7 14.05 13.92 -10.52
C VAL A 7 14.74 13.90 -11.87
N GLN A 8 15.79 14.70 -12.04
CA GLN A 8 16.58 14.73 -13.28
C GLN A 8 17.48 13.48 -13.37
N PRO A 9 17.50 12.75 -14.50
CA PRO A 9 18.41 11.63 -14.68
C PRO A 9 19.83 12.11 -14.95
N GLN A 10 20.80 11.66 -14.15
CA GLN A 10 22.21 11.79 -14.52
C GLN A 10 22.56 10.76 -15.60
N ARG A 11 23.17 11.21 -16.71
CA ARG A 11 23.64 10.35 -17.81
C ARG A 11 24.88 9.58 -17.36
N ALA A 12 24.77 8.26 -17.24
CA ALA A 12 25.93 7.38 -17.13
C ALA A 12 26.46 7.06 -18.54
N GLY A 13 27.55 7.72 -18.94
CA GLY A 13 28.36 7.31 -20.08
C GLY A 13 29.52 6.45 -19.60
N GLY A 14 29.57 5.17 -19.99
CA GLY A 14 30.70 4.28 -19.71
C GLY A 14 30.70 3.07 -20.65
N ARG A 15 31.83 2.82 -21.33
CA ARG A 15 32.03 1.67 -22.23
C ARG A 15 32.08 0.35 -21.42
N PRO A 16 31.69 -0.80 -22.01
CA PRO A 16 31.74 -2.07 -21.32
C PRO A 16 33.18 -2.63 -21.24
N ILE A 17 33.51 -3.23 -20.09
CA ILE A 17 34.74 -4.00 -19.85
C ILE A 17 34.44 -5.47 -20.19
N PRO A 18 35.25 -6.17 -21.00
CA PRO A 18 35.00 -7.58 -21.32
C PRO A 18 35.42 -8.49 -20.15
N GLY A 19 34.55 -9.40 -19.72
CA GLY A 19 34.95 -10.55 -18.90
C GLY A 19 34.21 -10.82 -17.58
N GLN A 20 33.13 -10.12 -17.24
CA GLN A 20 32.36 -10.42 -16.03
C GLN A 20 30.93 -10.88 -16.34
N ALA A 21 30.71 -12.19 -16.29
CA ALA A 21 29.39 -12.79 -16.12
C ALA A 21 29.23 -13.16 -14.63
N ALA A 22 28.47 -12.36 -13.88
CA ALA A 22 27.72 -12.72 -12.64
C ALA A 22 27.38 -11.44 -11.84
N GLY A 23 26.26 -10.78 -12.19
CA GLY A 23 25.79 -9.58 -11.49
C GLY A 23 24.88 -8.76 -12.38
N GLY A 24 23.68 -9.28 -12.66
CA GLY A 24 22.74 -8.60 -13.54
C GLY A 24 22.23 -7.32 -12.90
N TRP A 25 22.67 -6.17 -13.41
CA TRP A 25 22.06 -4.90 -13.10
C TRP A 25 20.59 -4.91 -13.55
N PRO A 26 19.68 -4.23 -12.83
CA PRO A 26 18.32 -4.04 -13.31
C PRO A 26 18.35 -3.36 -14.68
N LEU A 27 17.71 -3.98 -15.68
CA LEU A 27 17.57 -3.42 -17.01
C LEU A 27 16.16 -2.85 -17.17
N GLU A 28 16.07 -1.53 -17.30
CA GLU A 28 14.84 -0.82 -17.67
C GLU A 28 14.80 -0.68 -19.19
N LEU A 29 13.70 -1.11 -19.82
CA LEU A 29 13.54 -1.07 -21.27
C LEU A 29 13.32 0.37 -21.76
N ARG A 30 12.68 1.20 -20.94
CA ARG A 30 12.39 2.60 -21.27
C ARG A 30 13.61 3.47 -21.00
N HIS A 31 13.63 4.65 -21.62
CA HIS A 31 14.66 5.67 -21.39
C HIS A 31 14.58 6.33 -19.99
N LEU A 32 13.70 5.84 -19.12
CA LEU A 32 13.33 6.46 -17.85
C LEU A 32 12.91 5.39 -16.84
N ALA A 33 13.35 5.54 -15.60
CA ALA A 33 13.06 4.60 -14.52
C ALA A 33 11.73 4.91 -13.83
N GLY A 34 11.03 3.87 -13.37
CA GLY A 34 9.86 3.99 -12.49
C GLY A 34 8.58 3.31 -12.98
N GLY A 35 8.55 2.78 -14.21
CA GLY A 35 7.42 2.02 -14.74
C GLY A 35 6.07 2.75 -14.64
N ALA A 36 5.14 2.20 -13.86
CA ALA A 36 3.80 2.74 -13.64
C ALA A 36 3.75 4.02 -12.79
N ALA A 37 4.83 4.33 -12.05
CA ALA A 37 4.94 5.47 -11.14
C ALA A 37 5.53 6.72 -11.82
N VAL A 38 5.83 6.64 -13.12
CA VAL A 38 6.42 7.74 -13.86
C VAL A 38 5.38 8.84 -14.10
N THR A 39 5.81 10.08 -13.92
CA THR A 39 5.09 11.28 -14.35
C THR A 39 5.57 11.73 -15.72
N GLU A 40 4.68 11.79 -16.71
CA GLU A 40 4.99 12.17 -18.10
C GLU A 40 4.02 13.26 -18.59
N GLU A 41 4.45 14.01 -19.61
CA GLU A 41 3.62 14.98 -20.30
C GLU A 41 2.97 14.31 -21.51
N ILE A 42 1.75 13.79 -21.32
CA ILE A 42 0.97 13.16 -22.38
C ILE A 42 0.22 14.22 -23.21
N VAL A 43 -0.13 15.34 -22.57
CA VAL A 43 -0.79 16.49 -23.18
C VAL A 43 0.06 17.74 -22.89
N PRO A 44 0.35 18.60 -23.89
CA PRO A 44 1.19 19.77 -23.69
C PRO A 44 0.75 20.66 -22.52
N GLY A 45 1.68 20.99 -21.63
CA GLY A 45 1.45 21.77 -20.42
C GLY A 45 0.93 20.98 -19.21
N PHE A 46 0.64 19.68 -19.36
CA PHE A 46 0.05 18.86 -18.30
C PHE A 46 0.86 17.59 -18.03
N ARG A 47 1.15 17.35 -16.76
CA ARG A 47 1.84 16.14 -16.29
C ARG A 47 0.88 15.17 -15.65
N PHE A 48 1.01 13.89 -16.01
CA PHE A 48 0.17 12.80 -15.55
C PHE A 48 1.04 11.65 -15.04
N SER A 49 0.63 11.02 -13.93
CA SER A 49 1.13 9.68 -13.62
C SER A 49 0.42 8.66 -14.51
N ARG A 50 1.16 7.71 -15.10
CA ARG A 50 0.55 6.76 -16.05
C ARG A 50 -0.43 5.77 -15.41
N ALA A 51 -0.12 5.25 -14.22
CA ALA A 51 -0.99 4.24 -13.58
C ALA A 51 -0.86 4.15 -12.05
N SER A 52 0.07 4.87 -11.41
CA SER A 52 0.27 4.82 -9.96
C SER A 52 0.35 6.23 -9.38
N TYR A 53 -0.81 6.76 -8.98
CA TYR A 53 -0.97 8.13 -8.48
C TYR A 53 -1.39 8.19 -7.01
N VAL A 54 -1.62 7.03 -6.38
CA VAL A 54 -1.91 6.91 -4.95
C VAL A 54 -0.76 6.20 -4.23
N LEU A 55 -0.36 6.73 -3.08
CA LEU A 55 0.74 6.21 -2.28
C LEU A 55 0.27 5.38 -1.06
N GLY A 56 -0.98 4.92 -1.05
CA GLY A 56 -1.56 4.22 0.10
C GLY A 56 -0.89 2.89 0.48
N LEU A 57 -0.15 2.27 -0.45
CA LEU A 57 0.56 1.01 -0.23
C LEU A 57 2.06 1.20 0.05
N LEU A 58 2.56 2.45 0.04
CA LEU A 58 3.95 2.72 0.35
C LEU A 58 4.23 2.38 1.83
N ARG A 59 5.08 1.37 2.06
CA ARG A 59 5.43 0.94 3.42
C ARG A 59 6.17 2.06 4.15
N PRO A 60 5.82 2.37 5.42
CA PRO A 60 6.54 3.36 6.22
C PRO A 60 8.04 3.05 6.38
N ARG A 61 8.42 1.76 6.37
CA ARG A 61 9.82 1.34 6.40
C ARG A 61 10.57 1.82 5.15
N VAL A 62 10.02 1.61 3.96
CA VAL A 62 10.62 2.07 2.69
C VAL A 62 10.77 3.60 2.67
N TYR A 63 9.76 4.32 3.16
CA TYR A 63 9.83 5.78 3.27
C TYR A 63 11.01 6.26 4.13
N ARG A 64 11.24 5.61 5.28
CA ARG A 64 12.35 5.94 6.19
C ARG A 64 13.70 5.47 5.66
N ASP A 65 13.79 4.23 5.21
CA ASP A 65 15.04 3.60 4.76
C ASP A 65 15.64 4.34 3.54
N LEU A 66 14.78 4.91 2.70
CA LEU A 66 15.18 5.73 1.55
C LEU A 66 15.20 7.25 1.83
N ASP A 67 14.94 7.68 3.06
CA ASP A 67 14.92 9.08 3.48
C ASP A 67 14.10 10.00 2.53
N LEU A 68 12.93 9.52 2.09
CA LEU A 68 12.20 10.12 0.96
C LEU A 68 11.77 11.56 1.26
N GLY A 69 11.51 11.90 2.53
CA GLY A 69 11.20 13.26 2.94
C GLY A 69 12.33 14.24 2.67
N ARG A 70 13.58 13.85 2.98
CA ARG A 70 14.77 14.65 2.66
C ARG A 70 14.99 14.77 1.15
N HIS A 71 14.62 13.74 0.40
CA HIS A 71 14.65 13.76 -1.07
C HIS A 71 13.44 14.47 -1.71
N GLY A 72 12.60 15.14 -0.92
CA GLY A 72 11.56 16.04 -1.42
C GLY A 72 10.21 15.39 -1.70
N LEU A 73 9.97 14.14 -1.25
CA LEU A 73 8.65 13.53 -1.32
C LEU A 73 7.67 14.31 -0.41
N LYS A 74 6.58 14.81 -1.00
CA LYS A 74 5.46 15.44 -0.30
C LYS A 74 4.24 14.55 -0.39
N ILE A 75 3.60 14.28 0.75
CA ILE A 75 2.37 13.48 0.82
C ILE A 75 1.20 14.44 1.03
N TYR A 76 0.23 14.37 0.14
CA TYR A 76 -1.01 15.11 0.25
C TYR A 76 -2.12 14.16 0.72
N PRO A 77 -2.73 14.40 1.89
CA PRO A 77 -3.84 13.59 2.36
C PRO A 77 -5.01 13.61 1.37
N ARG A 78 -5.64 12.45 1.21
CA ARG A 78 -6.83 12.30 0.37
C ARG A 78 -8.08 12.33 1.25
N ASP A 79 -8.74 13.48 1.26
CA ASP A 79 -9.98 13.72 2.00
C ASP A 79 -10.98 14.50 1.10
N PRO A 80 -12.14 13.91 0.74
CA PRO A 80 -12.63 12.58 1.13
C PRO A 80 -11.82 11.44 0.48
N SER A 81 -11.99 10.24 1.03
CA SER A 81 -11.34 9.04 0.52
C SER A 81 -11.90 8.58 -0.82
N SER A 82 -13.21 8.65 -1.00
CA SER A 82 -13.81 8.25 -2.26
C SER A 82 -15.08 9.02 -2.50
N TYR A 83 -15.37 9.23 -3.77
CA TYR A 83 -16.64 9.71 -4.23
C TYR A 83 -17.12 8.75 -5.32
N THR A 84 -18.21 8.05 -5.04
CA THR A 84 -18.81 7.07 -5.95
C THR A 84 -20.15 7.62 -6.42
N PRO A 85 -20.22 8.26 -7.60
CA PRO A 85 -21.49 8.72 -8.14
C PRO A 85 -22.37 7.53 -8.53
N LEU A 86 -23.67 7.66 -8.31
CA LEU A 86 -24.65 6.66 -8.72
C LEU A 86 -25.49 7.23 -9.86
N ARG A 87 -26.02 6.34 -10.71
CA ARG A 87 -26.99 6.78 -11.71
C ARG A 87 -28.34 6.98 -11.03
N GLU A 88 -29.05 8.02 -11.46
CA GLU A 88 -30.30 8.46 -10.83
C GLU A 88 -31.41 7.40 -10.84
N ASP A 89 -31.34 6.43 -11.77
CA ASP A 89 -32.34 5.39 -11.99
C ASP A 89 -32.17 4.13 -11.12
N HIS A 90 -31.00 3.90 -10.51
CA HIS A 90 -30.72 2.65 -9.79
C HIS A 90 -31.19 2.62 -8.33
N TRP A 91 -31.35 3.78 -7.69
CA TRP A 91 -31.77 3.88 -6.29
C TRP A 91 -33.00 4.79 -6.20
N GLY A 92 -34.18 4.21 -6.40
CA GLY A 92 -35.47 4.91 -6.50
C GLY A 92 -35.73 5.89 -5.34
N GLY A 93 -35.35 7.16 -5.53
CA GLY A 93 -35.51 8.24 -4.56
C GLY A 93 -34.48 8.26 -3.41
N GLY A 94 -33.42 7.45 -3.48
CA GLY A 94 -32.41 7.30 -2.43
C GLY A 94 -31.16 8.18 -2.58
N GLY A 95 -30.04 7.74 -2.00
CA GLY A 95 -28.74 8.40 -2.10
C GLY A 95 -28.24 8.52 -3.55
N ARG A 96 -27.71 9.70 -3.91
CA ARG A 96 -27.23 10.01 -5.29
C ARG A 96 -25.74 9.70 -5.49
N SER A 97 -25.02 9.53 -4.39
CA SER A 97 -23.59 9.26 -4.37
C SER A 97 -23.21 8.69 -3.02
N LEU A 98 -22.12 7.94 -2.98
CA LEU A 98 -21.48 7.52 -1.73
C LEU A 98 -20.13 8.23 -1.60
N THR A 99 -20.03 9.12 -0.61
CA THR A 99 -18.77 9.78 -0.25
C THR A 99 -18.24 9.20 1.04
N LEU A 100 -17.03 8.65 1.05
CA LEU A 100 -16.39 8.11 2.26
C LEU A 100 -15.11 8.87 2.53
N GLY A 101 -14.77 9.06 3.80
CA GLY A 101 -13.61 9.81 4.25
C GLY A 101 -13.09 9.34 5.61
N PRO A 102 -12.22 10.12 6.27
CA PRO A 102 -11.67 9.77 7.57
C PRO A 102 -12.66 9.97 8.72
N ARG A 103 -13.82 10.60 8.47
CA ARG A 103 -14.82 10.94 9.48
C ARG A 103 -15.92 9.89 9.53
N GLU A 104 -15.99 9.13 10.62
CA GLU A 104 -16.94 8.03 10.81
C GLU A 104 -18.40 8.51 10.84
N ASP A 105 -18.68 9.65 11.47
CA ASP A 105 -20.02 10.26 11.53
C ASP A 105 -20.53 10.63 10.13
N MET A 106 -19.65 11.21 9.30
CA MET A 106 -19.94 11.51 7.91
C MET A 106 -20.17 10.23 7.10
N ASN A 107 -19.33 9.21 7.29
CA ASN A 107 -19.46 7.93 6.60
C ASN A 107 -20.79 7.24 6.94
N HIS A 108 -21.18 7.24 8.23
CA HIS A 108 -22.47 6.72 8.68
C HIS A 108 -23.63 7.42 7.97
N GLN A 109 -23.65 8.76 7.97
CA GLN A 109 -24.66 9.55 7.26
C GLN A 109 -24.71 9.26 5.75
N GLN A 110 -23.56 8.96 5.13
CA GLN A 110 -23.47 8.66 3.71
C GLN A 110 -24.02 7.26 3.38
N VAL A 111 -23.76 6.28 4.24
CA VAL A 111 -24.30 4.91 4.08
C VAL A 111 -25.78 4.85 4.44
N ALA A 112 -26.23 5.62 5.43
CA ALA A 112 -27.64 5.64 5.88
C ALA A 112 -28.62 6.09 4.78
N GLN A 113 -28.15 6.84 3.78
CA GLN A 113 -28.94 7.20 2.58
C GLN A 113 -29.37 5.99 1.76
N PHE A 114 -28.67 4.86 1.91
CA PHE A 114 -28.93 3.60 1.21
C PHE A 114 -29.52 2.55 2.16
N SER A 115 -29.00 2.50 3.40
CA SER A 115 -29.42 1.53 4.41
C SER A 115 -29.00 2.00 5.80
N ALA A 116 -29.97 2.39 6.64
CA ALA A 116 -29.71 2.72 8.04
C ALA A 116 -29.12 1.52 8.81
N LYS A 117 -29.62 0.31 8.51
CA LYS A 117 -29.13 -0.93 9.11
C LYS A 117 -27.64 -1.16 8.83
N ASP A 118 -27.20 -0.94 7.60
CA ASP A 118 -25.79 -1.14 7.24
C ASP A 118 -24.91 -0.02 7.78
N ALA A 119 -25.43 1.20 7.86
CA ALA A 119 -24.73 2.30 8.52
C ALA A 119 -24.44 1.99 10.00
N ASP A 120 -25.41 1.42 10.72
CA ASP A 120 -25.25 1.00 12.12
C ASP A 120 -24.31 -0.21 12.28
N ALA A 121 -24.24 -1.08 11.27
CA ALA A 121 -23.38 -2.26 11.28
C ALA A 121 -21.92 -1.99 10.85
N LEU A 122 -21.69 -0.94 10.06
CA LEU A 122 -20.40 -0.62 9.45
C LEU A 122 -19.24 -0.50 10.48
N PRO A 123 -19.39 0.20 11.62
CA PRO A 123 -18.30 0.32 12.58
C PRO A 123 -17.81 -1.04 13.10
N ARG A 124 -18.73 -2.01 13.28
CA ARG A 124 -18.39 -3.36 13.71
C ARG A 124 -17.60 -4.12 12.65
N LEU A 125 -17.95 -3.95 11.37
CA LEU A 125 -17.22 -4.54 10.27
C LEU A 125 -15.81 -3.94 10.15
N GLU A 126 -15.69 -2.62 10.24
CA GLU A 126 -14.40 -1.92 10.18
C GLU A 126 -13.49 -2.34 11.33
N ALA A 127 -14.03 -2.46 12.55
CA ALA A 127 -13.29 -2.99 13.71
C ALA A 127 -12.77 -4.41 13.45
N LEU A 128 -13.58 -5.29 12.85
CA LEU A 128 -13.16 -6.64 12.49
C LEU A 128 -12.03 -6.63 11.44
N LEU A 129 -12.17 -5.84 10.38
CA LEU A 129 -11.14 -5.71 9.34
C LEU A 129 -9.83 -5.14 9.91
N ASN A 130 -9.91 -4.18 10.82
CA ASN A 130 -8.75 -3.62 11.51
C ASN A 130 -8.05 -4.67 12.39
N LYS A 131 -8.81 -5.53 13.10
CA LYS A 131 -8.23 -6.67 13.83
C LYS A 131 -7.40 -7.57 12.90
N PHE A 132 -7.92 -7.92 11.72
CA PHE A 132 -7.16 -8.70 10.73
C PHE A 132 -5.93 -7.97 10.21
N ALA A 133 -6.06 -6.68 9.86
CA ALA A 133 -4.95 -5.87 9.38
C ALA A 133 -3.82 -5.78 10.41
N GLU A 134 -4.15 -5.55 11.67
CA GLU A 134 -3.17 -5.51 12.77
C GLU A 134 -2.50 -6.86 13.02
N ALA A 135 -3.24 -7.95 12.88
CA ALA A 135 -2.69 -9.29 13.03
C ALA A 135 -1.67 -9.58 11.91
N LEU A 136 -1.96 -9.18 10.67
CA LEU A 136 -1.10 -9.44 9.51
C LEU A 136 0.06 -8.43 9.36
N ALA A 137 -0.08 -7.21 9.90
CA ALA A 137 0.92 -6.15 9.72
C ALA A 137 2.38 -6.53 10.05
N PRO A 138 2.67 -7.32 11.12
CA PRO A 138 4.03 -7.76 11.44
C PRO A 138 4.64 -8.70 10.40
N LEU A 139 3.81 -9.44 9.65
CA LEU A 139 4.28 -10.42 8.65
C LEU A 139 4.82 -9.74 7.39
N MET A 140 4.35 -8.53 7.09
CA MET A 140 4.65 -7.84 5.84
C MET A 140 6.11 -7.41 5.70
N ASP A 141 6.82 -7.17 6.80
CA ASP A 141 8.25 -6.81 6.79
C ASP A 141 9.16 -7.94 7.32
N ALA A 142 8.57 -9.09 7.67
CA ALA A 142 9.29 -10.24 8.16
C ALA A 142 9.74 -11.14 6.99
N PRO A 143 10.93 -11.76 7.07
CA PRO A 143 11.29 -12.79 6.10
C PRO A 143 10.29 -13.96 6.19
N PRO A 144 9.88 -14.54 5.06
CA PRO A 144 9.01 -15.70 5.09
C PRO A 144 9.74 -16.88 5.76
N PRO A 145 9.02 -17.73 6.53
CA PRO A 145 9.63 -18.90 7.16
C PRO A 145 10.17 -19.85 6.10
N ASN A 146 11.39 -20.37 6.30
CA ASN A 146 11.98 -21.33 5.39
C ASN A 146 11.58 -22.76 5.78
N LEU A 147 10.47 -23.22 5.20
CA LEU A 147 9.91 -24.55 5.49
C LEU A 147 10.89 -25.69 5.14
N ASN A 148 11.66 -25.55 4.06
CA ASN A 148 12.63 -26.57 3.65
C ASN A 148 13.75 -26.76 4.70
N LYS A 149 14.26 -25.66 5.26
CA LYS A 149 15.23 -25.70 6.37
C LYS A 149 14.61 -26.25 7.64
N PHE A 150 13.33 -25.97 7.90
CA PHE A 150 12.63 -26.50 9.07
C PHE A 150 12.51 -28.04 9.04
N TYR A 151 12.11 -28.62 7.90
CA TYR A 151 11.98 -30.07 7.78
C TYR A 151 13.33 -30.80 7.75
N ALA A 152 14.36 -30.18 7.15
CA ALA A 152 15.70 -30.77 7.03
C ALA A 152 16.59 -30.59 8.28
N SER A 153 16.17 -29.83 9.29
CA SER A 153 17.01 -29.52 10.45
C SER A 153 16.72 -30.40 11.68
N GLY A 154 17.78 -30.67 12.45
CA GLY A 154 17.66 -31.31 13.78
C GLY A 154 16.96 -30.42 14.81
N LEU A 155 16.70 -30.95 16.01
CA LEU A 155 15.88 -30.31 17.06
C LEU A 155 16.29 -28.85 17.37
N LYS A 156 17.60 -28.54 17.41
CA LYS A 156 18.12 -27.17 17.60
C LYS A 156 17.78 -26.22 16.45
N GLY A 157 17.79 -26.70 15.20
CA GLY A 157 17.45 -25.90 14.04
C GLY A 157 15.94 -25.62 13.96
N LYS A 158 15.12 -26.61 14.31
CA LYS A 158 13.66 -26.43 14.43
C LYS A 158 13.28 -25.38 15.47
N VAL A 159 13.92 -25.37 16.65
CA VAL A 159 13.71 -24.35 17.69
C VAL A 159 14.11 -22.96 17.18
N LYS A 160 15.23 -22.82 16.49
CA LYS A 160 15.69 -21.53 15.91
C LYS A 160 14.72 -20.99 14.85
N GLU A 161 14.21 -21.86 13.98
CA GLU A 161 13.17 -21.49 13.00
C GLU A 161 11.81 -21.23 13.68
N LEU A 162 11.51 -21.86 14.82
CA LEU A 162 10.32 -21.53 15.61
C LEU A 162 10.39 -20.11 16.22
N PHE A 163 11.59 -19.57 16.44
CA PHE A 163 11.76 -18.17 16.84
C PHE A 163 11.64 -17.20 15.64
N SER A 164 11.93 -17.65 14.41
CA SER A 164 11.73 -16.85 13.20
C SER A 164 10.23 -16.62 12.88
N VAL A 165 9.34 -17.48 13.41
CA VAL A 165 7.87 -17.27 13.40
C VAL A 165 7.36 -16.38 14.54
N SER A 166 8.23 -15.68 15.28
CA SER A 166 7.80 -14.71 16.30
C SER A 166 6.77 -13.67 15.79
N PRO A 167 6.85 -13.16 14.55
CA PRO A 167 5.80 -12.34 13.96
C PRO A 167 4.43 -13.04 13.90
N LEU A 168 4.38 -14.34 13.56
CA LEU A 168 3.15 -15.15 13.58
C LEU A 168 2.61 -15.37 15.00
N LEU A 169 3.50 -15.47 16.00
CA LEU A 169 3.07 -15.51 17.41
C LEU A 169 2.52 -14.17 17.88
N LYS A 170 3.05 -13.05 17.38
CA LYS A 170 2.51 -11.70 17.63
C LYS A 170 1.17 -11.48 16.94
N THR A 171 0.97 -12.07 15.75
CA THR A 171 -0.33 -12.15 15.05
C THR A 171 -1.39 -12.85 15.90
N GLY A 172 -1.02 -13.88 16.69
CA GLY A 172 -1.94 -14.62 17.57
C GLY A 172 -2.07 -14.12 19.02
N LYS A 173 -1.16 -13.24 19.48
CA LYS A 173 -1.14 -12.73 20.87
C LYS A 173 -1.78 -11.36 21.06
N LYS A 174 -2.13 -10.65 19.98
CA LYS A 174 -3.03 -9.51 20.09
C LYS A 174 -4.44 -10.06 20.23
N ASP A 175 -4.83 -10.20 21.47
CA ASP A 175 -6.16 -10.52 21.93
C ASP A 175 -7.27 -10.23 20.91
N VAL A 176 -7.86 -11.34 20.44
CA VAL A 176 -9.26 -11.47 20.03
C VAL A 176 -10.21 -11.11 21.22
N LEU A 177 -9.67 -10.74 22.38
CA LEU A 177 -10.34 -10.17 23.54
C LEU A 177 -10.21 -8.65 23.54
N TYR A 178 -11.09 -7.96 22.82
CA TYR A 178 -11.75 -6.72 23.24
C TYR A 178 -12.90 -6.51 22.25
N VAL A 179 -14.10 -6.82 22.74
CA VAL A 179 -15.44 -6.54 22.18
C VAL A 179 -15.76 -7.16 20.80
#